data_AF-A0A2R6MXH4-F1
#
_entry.id   AF-A0A2R6MXH4-F1
#
_cell.length_a   1.000
_cell.length_b   1.000
_cell.length_c   1.000
_cell.angle_alpha   90.00
_cell.angle_beta   90.00
_cell.angle_gamma   90.00
#
_symmetry.space_group_name_H-M   'P 1'
#
loop_
_entity.id
_entity.type
_entity.pdbx_description
1 polymer ?
#
loop_
_entity_poly.entity_id
_entity_poly.type
_entity_poly.pdbx_seq_one_letter_code
_entity_poly.pdbx_strand_id
1 'polypeptide(L)'
;MPPPESGTVTGRGRRNYNTNPYSDYEDSQPPDFSDGEDDERVPPRALVLGVATDDAARAYPFKTVLDSGGVVNDRVGDLPVVVASTHDSMVAYDRRVGDDAIQFGRDGDALVGGESRWGIVSGRARDGPHEGTDLDRANDRSPMFWFAWRDFFRGTEVYGESV
;
A
#
# COMPACT_ATOMS: atom_id res chain seq x y z
N MET A 1 6.70 39.02 -22.02
CA MET A 1 6.15 39.23 -20.67
C MET A 1 6.93 38.36 -19.70
N PRO A 2 7.56 38.91 -18.65
CA PRO A 2 7.98 38.10 -17.51
C PRO A 2 6.75 37.71 -16.67
N PRO A 3 6.80 36.60 -15.90
CA PRO A 3 5.74 36.27 -14.95
C PRO A 3 5.68 37.29 -13.79
N PRO A 4 4.52 37.48 -13.15
CA PRO A 4 4.40 38.38 -11.99
C PRO A 4 5.13 37.82 -10.77
N GLU A 5 5.64 38.70 -9.90
CA GLU A 5 6.31 38.33 -8.66
C GLU A 5 5.32 37.78 -7.62
N SER A 6 5.66 36.61 -7.04
CA SER A 6 4.87 35.95 -6.01
C SER A 6 5.34 36.38 -4.61
N GLY A 7 4.55 37.21 -3.94
CA GLY A 7 4.84 37.79 -2.62
C GLY A 7 4.32 36.97 -1.44
N THR A 8 4.59 35.66 -1.37
CA THR A 8 4.06 34.81 -0.28
C THR A 8 5.16 34.11 0.52
N VAL A 9 5.91 34.86 1.33
CA VAL A 9 6.49 34.29 2.56
C VAL A 9 6.42 35.35 3.67
N THR A 10 5.35 35.33 4.45
CA THR A 10 5.33 35.94 5.79
C THR A 10 5.39 34.81 6.83
N GLY A 11 6.49 34.74 7.57
CA GLY A 11 6.59 34.00 8.84
C GLY A 11 7.12 32.57 8.78
N ARG A 12 8.29 32.34 9.37
CA ARG A 12 8.84 31.01 9.68
C ARG A 12 8.13 30.44 10.91
N GLY A 13 6.95 29.84 10.71
CA GLY A 13 6.33 28.98 11.72
C GLY A 13 7.01 27.61 11.73
N ARG A 14 7.45 27.12 12.90
CA ARG A 14 7.89 25.73 13.06
C ARG A 14 6.66 24.83 12.91
N ARG A 15 6.38 24.41 11.67
CA ARG A 15 5.37 23.39 11.40
C ARG A 15 5.91 22.06 11.90
N ASN A 16 5.21 21.46 12.86
CA ASN A 16 5.52 20.13 13.34
C ASN A 16 5.03 19.16 12.25
N TYR A 17 5.93 18.74 11.37
CA TYR A 17 5.61 17.80 10.27
C TYR A 17 5.22 16.39 10.75
N ASN A 18 5.23 16.17 12.08
CA ASN A 18 4.81 14.93 12.72
C ASN A 18 3.31 14.88 13.03
N THR A 19 2.56 15.95 12.77
CA THR A 19 1.10 15.98 12.87
C THR A 19 0.57 16.10 11.46
N ASN A 20 -0.03 15.03 10.93
CA ASN A 20 -0.72 15.08 9.63
C ASN A 20 -1.91 16.05 9.75
N PRO A 21 -1.85 17.26 9.16
CA PRO A 21 -2.93 18.24 9.27
C PRO A 21 -4.08 17.96 8.28
N TYR A 22 -4.04 16.82 7.60
CA TYR A 22 -5.01 16.37 6.59
C TYR A 22 -5.76 15.10 7.02
N SER A 23 -5.81 14.77 8.32
CA SER A 23 -6.65 13.67 8.84
C SER A 23 -8.08 13.75 8.27
N ASP A 24 -8.63 14.96 8.21
CA ASP A 24 -10.01 15.19 7.83
C ASP A 24 -10.24 15.11 6.30
N TYR A 25 -9.16 14.94 5.51
CA TYR A 25 -9.26 14.77 4.06
C TYR A 25 -9.66 13.34 3.70
N GLU A 26 -9.39 12.34 4.55
CA GLU A 26 -9.78 10.95 4.32
C GLU A 26 -11.32 10.79 4.29
N ASP A 27 -12.03 11.59 5.09
CA ASP A 27 -13.50 11.56 5.25
C ASP A 27 -14.25 12.50 4.29
N SER A 28 -13.53 13.25 3.45
CA SER A 28 -14.14 14.28 2.60
C SER A 28 -14.68 13.71 1.28
N GLN A 29 -15.81 14.24 0.82
CA GLN A 29 -16.56 13.76 -0.35
C GLN A 29 -15.68 13.57 -1.60
N PRO A 30 -15.79 12.46 -2.34
CA PRO A 30 -15.01 12.23 -3.55
C PRO A 30 -15.26 13.34 -4.59
N PRO A 31 -14.33 13.57 -5.53
CA PRO A 31 -14.57 14.54 -6.61
C PRO A 31 -15.82 14.17 -7.41
N ASP A 32 -16.55 15.18 -7.90
CA ASP A 32 -17.87 15.13 -8.57
C ASP A 32 -17.92 14.29 -9.88
N PHE A 33 -16.80 13.71 -10.28
CA PHE A 33 -16.65 12.86 -11.47
C PHE A 33 -16.41 11.38 -11.13
N SER A 34 -16.30 11.02 -9.86
CA SER A 34 -16.32 9.61 -9.44
C SER A 34 -17.77 9.12 -9.51
N ASP A 35 -17.99 7.89 -9.99
CA ASP A 35 -19.28 7.22 -9.84
C ASP A 35 -19.48 7.01 -8.32
N GLY A 36 -20.09 8.01 -7.70
CA GLY A 36 -20.19 8.24 -6.26
C GLY A 36 -21.20 7.33 -5.57
N GLU A 37 -21.00 6.02 -5.65
CA GLU A 37 -21.56 5.13 -4.63
C GLU A 37 -20.66 5.24 -3.40
N ASP A 38 -21.20 5.72 -2.27
CA ASP A 38 -20.52 5.66 -0.98
C ASP A 38 -20.31 4.18 -0.64
N ASP A 39 -19.07 3.72 -0.67
CA ASP A 39 -18.72 2.37 -0.25
C ASP A 39 -18.16 2.48 1.16
N GLU A 40 -19.02 2.20 2.14
CA GLU A 40 -18.78 2.40 3.57
C GLU A 40 -17.61 1.56 4.11
N ARG A 41 -17.17 0.57 3.32
CA ARG A 41 -16.02 -0.30 3.56
C ARG A 41 -14.70 0.46 3.78
N VAL A 42 -14.45 1.44 2.91
CA VAL A 42 -13.19 2.18 2.89
C VAL A 42 -13.50 3.64 2.59
N PRO A 43 -13.00 4.59 3.40
CA PRO A 43 -13.20 6.01 3.11
C PRO A 43 -12.74 6.33 1.68
N PRO A 44 -13.50 7.13 0.90
CA PRO A 44 -13.20 7.35 -0.53
C PRO A 44 -11.76 7.78 -0.80
N ARG A 45 -11.20 8.61 0.09
CA ARG A 45 -9.84 9.14 -0.02
C ARG A 45 -8.80 8.37 0.81
N ALA A 46 -9.14 7.20 1.34
CA ALA A 46 -8.15 6.33 1.95
C ALA A 46 -7.17 5.82 0.88
N LEU A 47 -5.88 5.76 1.23
CA LEU A 47 -4.85 5.20 0.38
C LEU A 47 -4.92 3.67 0.44
N VAL A 48 -5.02 3.03 -0.72
CA VAL A 48 -5.03 1.57 -0.87
C VAL A 48 -3.89 1.14 -1.79
N LEU A 49 -3.30 -0.02 -1.52
CA LEU A 49 -2.53 -0.75 -2.50
C LEU A 49 -3.41 -1.84 -3.10
N GLY A 50 -3.57 -1.83 -4.41
CA GLY A 50 -4.31 -2.87 -5.11
C GLY A 50 -3.40 -3.95 -5.67
N VAL A 51 -3.83 -5.20 -5.55
CA VAL A 51 -3.27 -6.36 -6.25
C VAL A 51 -4.39 -6.94 -7.10
N ALA A 52 -4.12 -7.15 -8.38
CA ALA A 52 -5.09 -7.73 -9.30
C ALA A 52 -4.42 -8.81 -10.17
N THR A 53 -5.16 -9.89 -10.40
CA THR A 53 -4.88 -10.93 -11.39
C THR A 53 -5.98 -10.90 -12.44
N ASP A 54 -5.94 -11.80 -13.42
CA ASP A 54 -6.99 -11.89 -14.45
C ASP A 54 -8.38 -12.17 -13.86
N ASP A 55 -8.45 -12.92 -12.75
CA ASP A 55 -9.71 -13.42 -12.17
C ASP A 55 -10.06 -12.83 -10.80
N ALA A 56 -9.13 -12.11 -10.15
CA ALA A 56 -9.32 -11.61 -8.79
C ALA A 56 -8.68 -10.23 -8.59
N ALA A 57 -9.31 -9.37 -7.79
CA ALA A 57 -8.74 -8.10 -7.36
C ALA A 57 -8.97 -7.91 -5.86
N ARG A 58 -7.93 -7.45 -5.17
CA ARG A 58 -7.98 -7.15 -3.74
C ARG A 58 -7.27 -5.84 -3.44
N ALA A 59 -7.92 -5.00 -2.64
CA ALA A 59 -7.39 -3.75 -2.12
C ALA A 59 -6.94 -3.93 -0.67
N TYR A 60 -5.78 -3.36 -0.36
CA TYR A 60 -5.20 -3.34 0.97
C TYR A 60 -5.15 -1.89 1.46
N PRO A 61 -6.08 -1.46 2.33
CA PRO A 61 -6.03 -0.12 2.92
C PRO A 61 -4.77 0.05 3.78
N PHE A 62 -4.09 1.19 3.61
CA PHE A 62 -2.80 1.45 4.26
C PHE A 62 -2.89 1.36 5.78
N LYS A 63 -3.94 1.96 6.36
CA LYS A 63 -4.21 1.91 7.80
C LYS A 63 -4.40 0.48 8.31
N THR A 64 -5.22 -0.32 7.62
CA THR A 64 -5.46 -1.72 7.98
C THR A 64 -4.19 -2.57 7.95
N VAL A 65 -3.31 -2.35 6.97
CA VAL A 65 -2.01 -3.04 6.89
C VAL A 65 -1.08 -2.61 8.03
N LEU A 66 -1.02 -1.31 8.35
CA LEU A 66 -0.26 -0.82 9.50
C LEU A 66 -0.76 -1.41 10.82
N ASP A 67 -2.07 -1.42 11.04
CA ASP A 67 -2.71 -1.97 12.23
C ASP A 67 -2.48 -3.50 12.36
N SER A 68 -2.23 -4.17 11.23
CA SER A 68 -1.82 -5.58 11.16
C SER A 68 -0.32 -5.82 11.44
N GLY A 69 0.42 -4.79 11.88
CA GLY A 69 1.87 -4.88 12.11
C GLY A 69 2.73 -4.56 10.88
N GLY A 70 2.13 -4.02 9.82
CA GLY A 70 2.82 -3.57 8.61
C GLY A 70 3.29 -4.68 7.68
N VAL A 71 2.84 -5.92 7.89
CA VAL A 71 3.09 -7.08 7.02
C VAL A 71 1.85 -7.97 7.03
N VAL A 72 1.35 -8.30 5.84
CA VAL A 72 0.19 -9.16 5.63
C VAL A 72 0.57 -10.24 4.63
N ASN A 73 0.45 -11.51 5.02
CA ASN A 73 0.56 -12.64 4.09
C ASN A 73 -0.86 -13.02 3.66
N ASP A 74 -1.10 -13.03 2.35
CA ASP A 74 -2.43 -13.23 1.80
C ASP A 74 -2.36 -14.01 0.48
N ARG A 75 -3.51 -14.21 -0.15
CA ARG A 75 -3.65 -14.77 -1.48
C ARG A 75 -4.70 -14.02 -2.27
N VAL A 76 -4.36 -13.60 -3.50
CA VAL A 76 -5.28 -12.94 -4.44
C VAL A 76 -5.50 -13.88 -5.62
N GLY A 77 -6.68 -14.50 -5.69
CA GLY A 77 -6.91 -15.65 -6.57
C GLY A 77 -5.96 -16.79 -6.21
N ASP A 78 -5.08 -17.18 -7.13
CA ASP A 78 -4.03 -18.17 -6.90
C ASP A 78 -2.66 -17.57 -6.58
N LEU A 79 -2.51 -16.24 -6.64
CA LEU A 79 -1.24 -15.55 -6.40
C LEU A 79 -0.99 -15.40 -4.89
N PRO A 80 0.01 -16.09 -4.30
CA PRO A 80 0.36 -15.88 -2.91
C PRO A 80 1.14 -14.58 -2.78
N VAL A 81 0.67 -13.66 -1.94
CA VAL A 81 1.27 -12.33 -1.81
C VAL A 81 1.70 -12.01 -0.39
N VAL A 82 2.75 -11.21 -0.28
CA VAL A 82 3.08 -10.48 0.95
C VAL A 82 2.93 -8.99 0.68
N VAL A 83 2.04 -8.33 1.43
CA VAL A 83 1.90 -6.88 1.44
C VAL A 83 2.67 -6.33 2.63
N ALA A 84 3.56 -5.38 2.39
CA ALA A 84 4.42 -4.80 3.41
C ALA A 84 4.42 -3.29 3.31
N SER A 85 4.40 -2.63 4.46
CA SER A 85 4.44 -1.16 4.53
C SER A 85 5.67 -0.64 5.28
N THR A 86 6.10 0.55 4.92
CA THR A 86 6.89 1.43 5.77
C THR A 86 5.97 2.56 6.26
N HIS A 87 6.50 3.54 6.97
CA HIS A 87 5.70 4.71 7.37
C HIS A 87 5.10 5.48 6.17
N ASP A 88 5.78 5.49 5.03
CA ASP A 88 5.45 6.35 3.88
C ASP A 88 5.13 5.57 2.60
N SER A 89 5.21 4.24 2.63
CA SER A 89 5.11 3.43 1.41
C SER A 89 4.52 2.07 1.70
N MET A 90 3.88 1.48 0.69
CA MET A 90 3.33 0.14 0.78
C MET A 90 3.55 -0.58 -0.54
N VAL A 91 3.83 -1.86 -0.46
CA VAL A 91 4.14 -2.67 -1.63
C VAL A 91 3.73 -4.13 -1.43
N ALA A 92 3.40 -4.80 -2.54
CA ALA A 92 3.08 -6.20 -2.57
C ALA A 92 4.12 -6.95 -3.41
N TYR A 93 4.47 -8.15 -2.96
CA TYR A 93 5.30 -9.08 -3.73
C TYR A 93 4.61 -10.42 -3.84
N ASP A 94 4.92 -11.14 -4.90
CA ASP A 94 4.77 -12.59 -4.92
C ASP A 94 5.71 -13.18 -3.86
N ARG A 95 5.16 -13.94 -2.92
CA ARG A 95 5.93 -14.52 -1.82
C ARG A 95 6.60 -15.85 -2.19
N ARG A 96 6.50 -16.28 -3.46
CA ARG A 96 7.22 -17.46 -3.98
C ARG A 96 8.69 -17.16 -4.19
N VAL A 97 9.53 -18.04 -3.66
CA VAL A 97 10.98 -18.05 -3.93
C VAL A 97 11.32 -19.47 -4.36
N GLY A 98 11.56 -19.65 -5.67
CA GLY A 98 11.55 -20.98 -6.27
C GLY A 98 10.15 -21.58 -6.24
N ASP A 99 10.02 -22.82 -5.75
CA ASP A 99 8.74 -23.54 -5.67
C ASP A 99 7.96 -23.27 -4.37
N ASP A 100 8.61 -22.63 -3.38
CA ASP A 100 8.06 -22.44 -2.04
C ASP A 100 7.46 -21.04 -1.86
N ALA A 101 6.22 -20.98 -1.37
CA ALA A 101 5.61 -19.75 -0.91
C ALA A 101 6.03 -19.48 0.54
N ILE A 102 6.95 -18.53 0.73
CA ILE A 102 7.51 -18.17 2.04
C ILE A 102 6.48 -17.38 2.86
N GLN A 103 6.42 -17.62 4.17
CA GLN A 103 5.73 -16.74 5.11
C GLN A 103 6.67 -15.67 5.63
N PHE A 104 6.23 -14.42 5.57
CA PHE A 104 7.01 -13.27 5.99
C PHE A 104 6.49 -12.71 7.32
N GLY A 105 7.41 -12.47 8.24
CA GLY A 105 7.21 -11.61 9.40
C GLY A 105 7.88 -10.25 9.21
N ARG A 106 7.76 -9.40 10.23
CA ARG A 106 8.47 -8.13 10.32
C ARG A 106 9.50 -8.15 11.44
N ASP A 107 10.68 -7.63 11.16
CA ASP A 107 11.68 -7.28 12.17
C ASP A 107 12.26 -5.89 11.87
N GLY A 108 11.79 -4.89 12.60
CA GLY A 108 12.20 -3.49 12.42
C GLY A 108 11.90 -2.95 11.02
N ASP A 109 12.96 -2.70 10.25
CA ASP A 109 12.95 -2.20 8.87
C ASP A 109 13.11 -3.30 7.80
N ALA A 110 13.05 -4.56 8.22
CA ALA A 110 13.18 -5.73 7.35
C ALA A 110 11.93 -6.63 7.39
N LEU A 111 11.68 -7.30 6.27
CA LEU A 111 10.88 -8.52 6.25
C LEU A 111 11.78 -9.70 6.63
N VAL A 112 11.22 -10.69 7.32
CA VAL A 112 11.94 -11.92 7.69
C VAL A 112 11.16 -13.13 7.23
N GLY A 113 11.80 -14.03 6.48
CA GLY A 113 11.14 -15.21 5.91
C GLY A 113 12.15 -16.09 5.18
N GLY A 114 11.93 -17.41 5.22
CA GLY A 114 12.84 -18.39 4.61
C GLY A 114 14.26 -18.32 5.16
N GLU A 115 14.41 -18.04 6.46
CA GLU A 115 15.72 -17.88 7.11
C GLU A 115 16.58 -16.72 6.55
N SER A 116 15.95 -15.77 5.85
CA SER A 116 16.57 -14.58 5.27
C SER A 116 15.85 -13.31 5.71
N ARG A 117 16.58 -12.19 5.74
CA ARG A 117 16.06 -10.83 5.91
C ARG A 117 15.99 -10.15 4.55
N TRP A 118 14.90 -9.42 4.31
CA TRP A 118 14.60 -8.80 3.03
C TRP A 118 14.29 -7.32 3.21
N GLY A 119 14.71 -6.49 2.27
CA GLY A 119 14.34 -5.08 2.29
C GLY A 119 12.85 -4.90 2.00
N ILE A 120 12.11 -4.20 2.86
CA ILE A 120 10.66 -3.99 2.70
C ILE A 120 10.32 -3.39 1.33
N VAL A 121 11.02 -2.31 0.93
CA VAL A 121 10.74 -1.57 -0.30
C VAL A 121 11.40 -2.20 -1.53
N SER A 122 12.58 -2.80 -1.36
CA SER A 122 13.33 -3.39 -2.48
C SER A 122 12.90 -4.80 -2.83
N GLY A 123 12.41 -5.58 -1.86
CA GLY A 123 12.06 -7.00 -2.04
C GLY A 123 13.29 -7.89 -2.17
N ARG A 124 14.48 -7.35 -1.90
CA ARG A 124 15.75 -8.07 -2.05
C ARG A 124 16.18 -8.70 -0.74
N ALA A 125 16.52 -9.98 -0.77
CA ALA A 125 17.18 -10.67 0.33
C ALA A 125 18.58 -10.09 0.57
N ARG A 126 18.86 -9.75 1.82
CA ARG A 126 20.11 -9.12 2.26
C ARG A 126 21.09 -10.12 2.89
N ASP A 127 20.60 -11.27 3.33
CA ASP A 127 21.37 -12.32 4.01
C ASP A 127 20.66 -13.68 3.89
N GLY A 128 21.27 -14.71 4.49
CA GLY A 128 20.69 -16.04 4.61
C GLY A 128 20.68 -16.84 3.30
N PRO A 129 19.91 -17.94 3.24
CA PRO A 129 19.89 -18.84 2.08
C PRO A 129 19.45 -18.19 0.76
N HIS A 130 18.70 -17.09 0.84
CA HIS A 130 18.17 -16.39 -0.33
C HIS A 130 18.95 -15.14 -0.71
N GLU A 131 20.08 -14.83 -0.06
CA GLU A 131 20.84 -13.58 -0.26
C GLU A 131 21.01 -13.22 -1.74
N GLY A 132 20.68 -11.96 -2.09
CA GLY A 132 20.79 -11.45 -3.45
C GLY A 132 19.60 -11.77 -4.36
N THR A 133 18.64 -12.58 -3.91
CA THR A 133 17.37 -12.82 -4.63
C THR A 133 16.44 -11.63 -4.47
N ASP A 134 15.71 -11.27 -5.53
CA ASP A 134 14.65 -10.28 -5.51
C ASP A 134 13.29 -10.98 -5.59
N LEU A 135 12.31 -10.51 -4.81
CA LEU A 135 10.92 -10.93 -4.94
C LEU A 135 10.27 -10.21 -6.12
N ASP A 136 9.43 -10.93 -6.87
CA ASP A 136 8.64 -10.34 -7.94
C ASP A 136 7.54 -9.42 -7.37
N ARG A 137 7.36 -8.24 -7.96
CA ARG A 137 6.29 -7.31 -7.57
C ARG A 137 4.92 -7.91 -7.92
N ALA A 138 3.99 -7.85 -6.97
CA ALA A 138 2.60 -8.31 -7.18
C ALA A 138 1.62 -7.16 -7.47
N ASN A 139 2.02 -5.90 -7.27
CA ASN A 139 1.23 -4.74 -7.65
C ASN A 139 1.82 -4.05 -8.88
N ASP A 140 1.00 -3.86 -9.92
CA ASP A 140 1.40 -3.15 -11.13
C ASP A 140 1.39 -1.62 -10.97
N ARG A 141 0.71 -1.13 -9.93
CA ARG A 141 0.48 0.30 -9.72
C ARG A 141 0.92 0.71 -8.32
N SER A 142 1.37 1.95 -8.20
CA SER A 142 1.60 2.57 -6.89
C SER A 142 0.29 2.67 -6.09
N PRO A 143 0.36 2.78 -4.76
CA PRO A 143 -0.81 3.06 -3.94
C PRO A 143 -1.62 4.25 -4.49
N MET A 144 -2.94 4.13 -4.47
CA MET A 144 -3.86 5.15 -4.98
C MET A 144 -5.06 5.31 -4.05
N PHE A 145 -5.85 6.35 -4.26
CA PHE A 145 -7.07 6.53 -3.49
C PHE A 145 -8.12 5.47 -3.83
N TRP A 146 -8.87 5.04 -2.82
CA TRP A 146 -9.89 4.01 -2.93
C TRP A 146 -10.90 4.28 -4.06
N PHE A 147 -11.40 5.52 -4.17
CA PHE A 147 -12.35 5.89 -5.24
C PHE A 147 -11.81 5.56 -6.63
N ALA A 148 -10.52 5.84 -6.87
CA ALA A 148 -9.88 5.61 -8.17
C ALA A 148 -9.66 4.12 -8.42
N TRP A 149 -9.26 3.35 -7.41
CA TRP A 149 -9.08 1.90 -7.55
C TRP A 149 -10.39 1.19 -7.92
N ARG A 150 -11.47 1.54 -7.22
CA ARG A 150 -12.79 0.93 -7.42
C ARG A 150 -13.36 1.21 -8.82
N ASP A 151 -13.08 2.37 -9.40
CA ASP A 151 -13.48 2.69 -10.77
C ASP A 151 -12.88 1.70 -11.78
N PHE A 152 -11.66 1.21 -11.53
CA PHE A 152 -11.01 0.17 -12.36
C PHE A 152 -11.43 -1.26 -11.99
N PHE A 153 -11.68 -1.54 -10.71
CA PHE A 153 -11.92 -2.89 -10.19
C PHE A 153 -13.20 -2.95 -9.34
N ARG A 154 -14.36 -2.83 -9.99
CA ARG A 154 -15.68 -2.74 -9.31
C ARG A 154 -16.04 -3.97 -8.46
N GLY A 155 -15.42 -5.13 -8.70
CA GLY A 155 -15.61 -6.36 -7.91
C GLY A 155 -14.50 -6.63 -6.89
N THR A 156 -13.64 -5.65 -6.60
CA THR A 156 -12.49 -5.83 -5.69
C THR A 156 -12.94 -6.19 -4.27
N GLU A 157 -12.28 -7.19 -3.71
CA GLU A 157 -12.33 -7.46 -2.28
C GLU A 157 -11.48 -6.43 -1.52
N VAL A 158 -11.78 -6.23 -0.24
CA VAL A 158 -11.03 -5.34 0.65
C VAL A 158 -10.47 -6.17 1.79
N TYR A 159 -9.15 -6.09 1.99
CA TYR A 159 -8.51 -6.77 3.12
C TYR A 159 -8.94 -6.14 4.46
N GLY A 160 -9.27 -6.99 5.43
CA GLY A 160 -9.67 -6.59 6.78
C GLY A 160 -11.16 -6.39 6.98
N GLU A 161 -11.95 -6.53 5.92
CA GLU A 161 -13.41 -6.54 6.02
C GLU A 161 -13.94 -7.93 5.70
N SER A 162 -14.77 -8.44 6.60
CA SER A 162 -15.52 -9.68 6.39
C SER A 162 -16.89 -9.33 5.82
N VAL A 163 -17.30 -10.06 4.78
CA VAL A 163 -18.67 -10.04 4.23
C VAL A 163 -19.69 -10.42 5.30
#